data_AF-A0A0G0C6D5-F1
#
_entry.id   AF-A0A0G0C6D5-F1
#
_cell.length_a   1.000
_cell.length_b   1.000
_cell.length_c   1.000
_cell.angle_alpha   90.00
_cell.angle_beta   90.00
_cell.angle_gamma   90.00
#
_symmetry.space_group_name_H-M   'P 1'
#
loop_
_entity.id
_entity.type
_entity.pdbx_description
1 polymer ?
#
loop_
_entity_poly.entity_id
_entity_poly.type
_entity_poly.pdbx_seq_one_letter_code
_entity_poly.pdbx_strand_id
1 'polypeptide(L)'
;MRLVSHSKIKFGFWIISAIIIGVFSVSFFLKNIGYEKTTKPYENTAIAIESLTAKETTPKYFYSIKDPKNLNQKPKVSAEAYLVGDLDTGEIILTKNQDQQFPIASVSKLMTAFIATELMNPDDIAKVSKKALGTYGENGSLKLGEKIKITDLIYPLLLESSNDAAEIIAEYFGRDTFIKKMNQTANKLELSKTTFGDPSGLSLKNQSTVFDMFKLAGYLNQKKPDLFQITTKRSYSNKKHNWSSNNQFLHEEGYLGGKSGYTDPALQTVVSLFSIPLSETGVRHIAITLLQSKDRFKDVENILKYLNKNIYYGGEADANTAWVKERTDMPEIYDKDFVTLLLGGDIMLDRGVKNSVNKNFNGDYSALFEKLGILKKSDIVFANLEGPISDVGKDMRNLYSFRMDPSAVPALKGAGISVVSVANNHVGDWGRDAYTDTLAHLKENEISYIGGGVNASEAENPVIIEKYGIKIGYLGFSDVGPEWIKSTENQAGVLLANNPRFDEIIQNASKQVEYLIVSIHFGEEYQTKHNARQEYLAHKAIDAGAKIVVGHHPHVIEDTEVYKNGFIAYSLGNFIFDQGFSENTMKGMLLEIKLEKNGNMSIKKNILKLNKFFQPDTITGGKEEKIEFN
;
A
#
# COMPACT_ATOMS: atom_id res chain seq x y z
N MET A 1 28.18 66.99 -18.36
CA MET A 1 26.87 66.96 -19.06
C MET A 1 25.82 66.93 -17.94
N ARG A 2 25.25 68.07 -17.49
CA ARG A 2 24.05 68.77 -18.01
C ARG A 2 22.80 67.86 -17.99
N LEU A 3 21.64 68.17 -17.36
CA LEU A 3 21.04 69.36 -16.68
C LEU A 3 20.10 68.85 -15.53
N VAL A 4 19.84 69.52 -14.38
CA VAL A 4 18.95 70.70 -14.07
C VAL A 4 17.47 70.45 -14.45
N SER A 5 16.42 70.56 -13.60
CA SER A 5 15.91 71.63 -12.67
C SER A 5 14.85 71.07 -11.65
N HIS A 6 14.07 71.80 -10.81
CA HIS A 6 14.33 72.85 -9.79
C HIS A 6 13.13 73.10 -8.79
N SER A 7 13.46 73.38 -7.51
CA SER A 7 12.87 74.39 -6.56
C SER A 7 11.40 74.42 -5.99
N LYS A 8 11.32 74.31 -4.64
CA LYS A 8 10.72 75.24 -3.60
C LYS A 8 9.21 75.65 -3.57
N ILE A 9 8.80 76.30 -2.45
CA ILE A 9 7.47 76.89 -2.02
C ILE A 9 6.62 75.89 -1.19
N LYS A 10 5.89 76.16 -0.08
CA LYS A 10 5.70 77.20 1.01
C LYS A 10 4.94 76.48 2.18
N PHE A 11 4.47 76.98 3.34
CA PHE A 11 4.73 78.04 4.36
C PHE A 11 3.39 78.49 5.03
N GLY A 12 3.14 78.13 6.31
CA GLY A 12 2.10 78.71 7.22
C GLY A 12 0.66 78.13 7.17
N PHE A 13 -0.26 78.37 8.15
CA PHE A 13 -0.19 78.91 9.54
C PHE A 13 -1.60 78.86 10.25
N TRP A 14 -1.68 78.94 11.60
CA TRP A 14 -2.88 79.16 12.50
C TRP A 14 -3.87 77.96 12.80
N ILE A 15 -4.74 77.96 13.86
CA ILE A 15 -4.63 78.14 15.35
C ILE A 15 -6.04 78.08 16.06
N ILE A 16 -6.15 77.56 17.33
CA ILE A 16 -7.30 77.71 18.31
C ILE A 16 -8.61 76.89 17.99
N SER A 17 -9.58 76.52 18.86
CA SER A 17 -9.90 76.54 20.34
C SER A 17 -11.19 75.70 20.67
N ALA A 18 -11.73 75.47 21.89
CA ALA A 18 -11.22 75.15 23.25
C ALA A 18 -12.37 74.99 24.33
N ILE A 19 -12.23 74.11 25.35
CA ILE A 19 -12.89 74.10 26.71
C ILE A 19 -14.37 73.59 26.87
N ILE A 20 -14.73 73.22 28.12
CA ILE A 20 -16.05 72.91 28.77
C ILE A 20 -16.38 71.39 28.92
N ILE A 21 -16.03 70.72 30.02
CA ILE A 21 -16.68 70.59 31.37
C ILE A 21 -17.82 69.55 31.43
N GLY A 22 -17.74 68.59 32.38
CA GLY A 22 -18.82 67.67 32.79
C GLY A 22 -18.39 66.75 33.94
N VAL A 23 -19.12 66.77 35.07
CA VAL A 23 -18.84 66.03 36.33
C VAL A 23 -20.14 65.41 36.83
N PHE A 24 -20.12 64.23 37.50
CA PHE A 24 -20.91 63.93 38.73
C PHE A 24 -20.65 62.52 39.34
N SER A 25 -20.90 62.42 40.65
CA SER A 25 -21.02 61.30 41.64
C SER A 25 -20.70 59.83 41.27
N VAL A 26 -20.06 58.96 42.09
CA VAL A 26 -19.80 58.81 43.57
C VAL A 26 -20.89 58.06 44.38
N SER A 27 -20.45 57.07 45.18
CA SER A 27 -21.21 56.16 46.11
C SER A 27 -22.06 55.07 45.43
N PHE A 28 -22.24 53.84 45.95
CA PHE A 28 -22.20 53.31 47.33
C PHE A 28 -21.72 51.82 47.32
N PHE A 29 -20.60 51.45 47.95
CA PHE A 29 -20.44 50.88 49.31
C PHE A 29 -20.97 49.45 49.59
N LEU A 30 -20.04 48.57 49.99
CA LEU A 30 -20.15 47.29 50.73
C LEU A 30 -20.83 46.04 50.13
N LYS A 31 -20.00 45.04 49.80
CA LYS A 31 -19.96 43.78 50.58
C LYS A 31 -18.60 43.06 50.53
N ASN A 32 -17.91 43.07 51.68
CA ASN A 32 -16.91 42.14 52.25
C ASN A 32 -16.02 41.31 51.28
N ILE A 33 -14.69 41.53 51.23
CA ILE A 33 -13.63 40.98 52.14
C ILE A 33 -13.47 39.44 51.98
N GLY A 34 -12.29 38.86 51.71
CA GLY A 34 -10.91 39.36 51.52
C GLY A 34 -10.03 38.24 50.90
N TYR A 35 -8.70 38.28 50.85
CA TYR A 35 -7.71 39.17 51.45
C TYR A 35 -6.38 39.06 50.65
N GLU A 36 -5.83 40.15 50.08
CA GLU A 36 -4.55 40.16 49.34
C GLU A 36 -3.49 41.04 50.03
N LYS A 37 -2.21 40.86 49.67
CA LYS A 37 -1.07 41.58 50.28
C LYS A 37 -0.12 42.22 49.25
N THR A 38 -0.32 43.51 49.03
CA THR A 38 0.67 44.59 48.81
C THR A 38 1.96 44.25 48.02
N THR A 39 2.16 44.62 46.74
CA THR A 39 2.40 45.98 46.16
C THR A 39 3.62 46.71 46.77
N LYS A 40 4.75 46.88 46.05
CA LYS A 40 5.10 47.90 45.00
C LYS A 40 5.32 49.34 45.55
N PRO A 41 6.10 50.23 44.89
CA PRO A 41 6.97 50.07 43.70
C PRO A 41 8.40 50.67 43.87
N TYR A 42 9.28 50.51 42.86
CA TYR A 42 10.16 51.58 42.31
C TYR A 42 10.87 51.08 41.05
N GLU A 43 11.17 51.98 40.10
CA GLU A 43 12.03 51.71 38.93
C GLU A 43 13.15 52.76 38.83
N ASN A 44 14.41 52.32 38.67
CA ASN A 44 15.18 52.61 37.45
C ASN A 44 16.56 51.91 37.37
N THR A 45 17.01 51.75 36.12
CA THR A 45 18.42 51.60 35.66
C THR A 45 19.33 50.53 36.28
N ALA A 46 19.33 49.36 35.63
CA ALA A 46 20.50 48.66 35.06
C ALA A 46 21.78 48.43 35.88
N ILE A 47 22.12 47.14 36.07
CA ILE A 47 23.26 46.48 35.39
C ILE A 47 22.94 44.98 35.28
N ALA A 48 23.62 44.24 34.38
CA ALA A 48 23.25 42.90 33.98
C ALA A 48 23.31 41.85 35.11
N ILE A 49 22.27 41.01 35.19
CA ILE A 49 22.35 39.62 35.63
C ILE A 49 21.83 38.79 34.47
N GLU A 50 22.56 37.75 34.07
CA GLU A 50 22.15 36.86 33.00
C GLU A 50 20.80 36.20 33.33
N SER A 51 19.84 36.30 32.41
CA SER A 51 18.64 35.49 32.50
C SER A 51 19.05 34.02 32.35
N LEU A 52 18.98 33.26 33.45
CA LEU A 52 19.05 31.81 33.44
C LEU A 52 17.82 31.26 32.71
N THR A 53 17.85 31.33 31.37
CA THR A 53 17.06 30.46 30.53
C THR A 53 17.41 29.04 30.94
N ALA A 54 16.44 28.32 31.48
CA ALA A 54 16.59 26.89 31.64
C ALA A 54 16.95 26.32 30.27
N LYS A 55 18.13 25.70 30.15
CA LYS A 55 18.50 25.03 28.91
C LYS A 55 17.44 23.97 28.66
N GLU A 56 16.61 24.19 27.64
CA GLU A 56 15.89 23.10 27.00
C GLU A 56 16.96 22.12 26.50
N THR A 57 17.14 21.03 27.24
CA THR A 57 18.00 19.94 26.81
C THR A 57 17.29 19.25 25.66
N THR A 58 17.52 19.75 24.45
CA THR A 58 17.05 19.15 23.21
C THR A 58 17.30 17.64 23.24
N PRO A 59 16.31 16.80 22.89
CA PRO A 59 16.42 15.36 23.03
C PRO A 59 17.68 14.83 22.33
N LYS A 60 18.41 13.93 22.98
CA LYS A 60 19.73 13.44 22.52
C LYS A 60 19.68 12.42 21.38
N TYR A 61 18.51 12.23 20.79
CA TYR A 61 18.23 11.29 19.72
C TYR A 61 17.25 11.93 18.75
N PHE A 62 17.44 11.70 17.45
CA PHE A 62 16.53 12.14 16.42
C PHE A 62 16.34 11.04 15.38
N TYR A 63 15.10 10.85 14.92
CA TYR A 63 14.88 10.21 13.62
C TYR A 63 15.17 11.24 12.54
N SER A 64 16.34 11.12 11.91
CA SER A 64 16.71 11.92 10.75
C SER A 64 16.31 11.20 9.46
N ILE A 65 16.19 11.95 8.36
CA ILE A 65 15.88 11.37 7.06
C ILE A 65 17.20 11.17 6.30
N LYS A 66 17.49 9.91 5.95
CA LYS A 66 18.74 9.39 5.35
C LYS A 66 19.24 10.19 4.14
N ASP A 67 18.33 10.80 3.39
CA ASP A 67 18.61 11.79 2.36
C ASP A 67 17.53 12.88 2.44
N PRO A 68 17.89 14.16 2.71
CA PRO A 68 16.96 15.29 2.84
C PRO A 68 15.98 15.46 1.68
N LYS A 69 16.27 14.96 0.48
CA LYS A 69 15.32 14.98 -0.66
C LYS A 69 14.06 14.14 -0.41
N ASN A 70 14.11 13.21 0.54
CA ASN A 70 12.96 12.39 0.94
C ASN A 70 12.13 13.04 2.07
N LEU A 71 12.45 14.26 2.53
CA LEU A 71 11.77 14.97 3.62
C LEU A 71 10.25 15.10 3.45
N ASN A 72 9.77 15.24 2.21
CA ASN A 72 8.35 15.33 1.88
C ASN A 72 7.74 14.01 1.39
N GLN A 73 8.50 12.91 1.30
CA GLN A 73 7.93 11.59 1.00
C GLN A 73 7.14 11.07 2.20
N LYS A 74 6.08 10.33 1.92
CA LYS A 74 5.33 9.54 2.91
C LYS A 74 5.06 8.16 2.31
N PRO A 75 4.93 7.08 3.11
CA PRO A 75 4.52 5.79 2.58
C PRO A 75 3.11 5.91 1.99
N LYS A 76 2.86 5.23 0.85
CA LYS A 76 1.50 5.08 0.32
C LYS A 76 0.74 4.13 1.24
N VAL A 77 -0.24 4.66 1.96
CA VAL A 77 -1.03 3.92 2.95
C VAL A 77 -2.51 4.19 2.70
N SER A 78 -3.27 3.11 2.49
CA SER A 78 -4.72 3.11 2.25
C SER A 78 -5.56 3.32 3.51
N ALA A 79 -5.01 2.97 4.68
CA ALA A 79 -5.62 3.19 5.99
C ALA A 79 -6.10 4.62 6.22
N GLU A 80 -7.33 4.80 6.69
CA GLU A 80 -7.84 6.13 7.05
C GLU A 80 -7.26 6.66 8.37
N ALA A 81 -6.74 5.79 9.24
CA ALA A 81 -5.76 6.20 10.26
C ALA A 81 -4.59 5.21 10.32
N TYR A 82 -3.38 5.75 10.51
CA TYR A 82 -2.19 4.95 10.81
C TYR A 82 -1.25 5.66 11.78
N LEU A 83 -0.52 4.90 12.58
CA LEU A 83 0.63 5.39 13.33
C LEU A 83 1.77 4.39 13.27
N VAL A 84 2.97 4.94 13.10
CA VAL A 84 4.26 4.27 13.09
C VAL A 84 5.10 4.92 14.17
N GLY A 85 5.47 4.18 15.20
CA GLY A 85 6.20 4.70 16.34
C GLY A 85 7.17 3.69 16.92
N ASP A 86 8.16 4.21 17.64
CA ASP A 86 9.20 3.42 18.26
C ASP A 86 8.83 3.05 19.70
N LEU A 87 9.03 1.78 20.06
CA LEU A 87 8.65 1.22 21.35
C LEU A 87 9.71 1.39 22.44
N ASP A 88 10.94 1.72 22.05
CA ASP A 88 12.08 1.93 22.96
C ASP A 88 12.11 3.38 23.47
N THR A 89 11.65 4.36 22.67
CA THR A 89 11.54 5.79 23.05
C THR A 89 10.11 6.30 23.21
N GLY A 90 9.11 5.67 22.57
CA GLY A 90 7.74 6.18 22.47
C GLY A 90 7.53 7.26 21.40
N GLU A 91 8.54 7.54 20.58
CA GLU A 91 8.50 8.60 19.57
C GLU A 91 7.67 8.20 18.34
N ILE A 92 6.88 9.14 17.80
CA ILE A 92 6.02 8.93 16.62
C ILE A 92 6.82 9.31 15.36
N ILE A 93 7.17 8.31 14.55
CA ILE A 93 7.94 8.51 13.32
C ILE A 93 7.02 8.98 12.18
N LEU A 94 5.81 8.40 12.06
CA LEU A 94 4.81 8.78 11.04
C LEU A 94 3.39 8.61 11.56
N THR A 95 2.46 9.45 11.11
CA THR A 95 1.02 9.22 11.34
C THR A 95 0.11 9.90 10.32
N LYS A 96 -1.11 9.35 10.17
CA LYS A 96 -2.30 9.96 9.57
C LYS A 96 -3.46 9.77 10.55
N ASN A 97 -4.22 10.83 10.82
CA ASN A 97 -5.45 10.80 11.63
C ASN A 97 -5.30 10.05 12.97
N GLN A 98 -4.17 10.26 13.67
CA GLN A 98 -3.75 9.47 14.84
C GLN A 98 -4.83 9.33 15.95
N ASP A 99 -5.70 10.33 15.99
CA ASP A 99 -6.66 10.67 17.04
C ASP A 99 -8.13 10.41 16.63
N GLN A 100 -8.36 9.88 15.44
CA GLN A 100 -9.68 9.55 14.90
C GLN A 100 -10.12 8.15 15.36
N GLN A 101 -11.35 8.04 15.86
CA GLN A 101 -11.92 6.78 16.33
C GLN A 101 -12.51 5.97 15.16
N PHE A 102 -12.20 4.68 15.13
CA PHE A 102 -12.81 3.70 14.22
C PHE A 102 -13.08 2.37 14.95
N PRO A 103 -14.02 1.53 14.47
CA PRO A 103 -14.12 0.14 14.89
C PRO A 103 -12.80 -0.60 14.65
N ILE A 104 -12.32 -1.37 15.63
CA ILE A 104 -10.97 -2.00 15.58
C ILE A 104 -10.98 -3.48 15.20
N ALA A 105 -12.16 -4.09 15.06
CA ALA A 105 -12.33 -5.53 14.82
C ALA A 105 -11.49 -6.38 15.80
N SER A 106 -10.95 -7.51 15.34
CA SER A 106 -10.21 -8.48 16.17
C SER A 106 -8.89 -7.99 16.78
N VAL A 107 -8.43 -6.76 16.50
CA VAL A 107 -7.35 -6.12 17.29
C VAL A 107 -7.75 -6.02 18.78
N SER A 108 -9.07 -5.92 19.06
CA SER A 108 -9.66 -6.03 20.41
C SER A 108 -9.12 -7.21 21.23
N LYS A 109 -8.78 -8.32 20.56
CA LYS A 109 -8.33 -9.55 21.22
C LYS A 109 -6.97 -9.41 21.92
N LEU A 110 -6.17 -8.37 21.61
CA LEU A 110 -4.96 -8.04 22.40
C LEU A 110 -5.33 -7.63 23.83
N MET A 111 -6.37 -6.81 24.02
CA MET A 111 -6.88 -6.47 25.35
C MET A 111 -7.52 -7.69 26.02
N THR A 112 -8.28 -8.51 25.28
CA THR A 112 -8.87 -9.75 25.83
C THR A 112 -7.82 -10.73 26.32
N ALA A 113 -6.76 -10.96 25.54
CA ALA A 113 -5.63 -11.81 25.95
C ALA A 113 -4.92 -11.22 27.18
N PHE A 114 -4.66 -9.91 27.20
CA PHE A 114 -4.09 -9.24 28.37
C PHE A 114 -4.93 -9.46 29.62
N ILE A 115 -6.22 -9.09 29.59
CA ILE A 115 -7.12 -9.21 30.75
C ILE A 115 -7.28 -10.66 31.21
N ALA A 116 -7.28 -11.64 30.30
CA ALA A 116 -7.26 -13.05 30.65
C ALA A 116 -5.97 -13.45 31.40
N THR A 117 -4.79 -13.07 30.91
CA THR A 117 -3.51 -13.31 31.62
C THR A 117 -3.32 -12.51 32.91
N GLU A 118 -4.22 -11.55 33.19
CA GLU A 118 -4.31 -10.77 34.43
C GLU A 118 -5.46 -11.24 35.35
N LEU A 119 -6.07 -12.40 35.06
CA LEU A 119 -7.14 -13.02 35.85
C LEU A 119 -6.94 -14.54 36.04
N MET A 120 -6.34 -15.22 35.07
CA MET A 120 -6.27 -16.67 35.04
C MET A 120 -5.27 -17.27 36.02
N ASN A 121 -5.65 -18.38 36.65
CA ASN A 121 -4.71 -19.32 37.27
C ASN A 121 -4.30 -20.40 36.24
N PRO A 122 -3.13 -21.06 36.40
CA PRO A 122 -2.67 -22.09 35.47
C PRO A 122 -3.61 -23.30 35.31
N ASP A 123 -4.51 -23.54 36.25
CA ASP A 123 -5.48 -24.66 36.26
C ASP A 123 -6.94 -24.22 36.04
N ASP A 124 -7.17 -22.96 35.65
CA ASP A 124 -8.50 -22.49 35.27
C ASP A 124 -9.00 -23.22 34.02
N ILE A 125 -10.11 -23.95 34.16
CA ILE A 125 -10.73 -24.74 33.10
C ILE A 125 -12.13 -24.21 32.83
N ALA A 126 -12.31 -23.64 31.63
CA ALA A 126 -13.62 -23.25 31.13
C ALA A 126 -14.37 -24.44 30.53
N LYS A 127 -15.70 -24.31 30.48
CA LYS A 127 -16.58 -25.22 29.73
C LYS A 127 -17.15 -24.47 28.52
N VAL A 128 -16.94 -25.01 27.32
CA VAL A 128 -17.46 -24.45 26.07
C VAL A 128 -19.00 -24.42 26.10
N SER A 129 -19.58 -23.22 26.00
CA SER A 129 -21.03 -22.99 26.08
C SER A 129 -21.68 -22.94 24.69
N LYS A 130 -23.00 -23.20 24.60
CA LYS A 130 -23.75 -23.03 23.34
C LYS A 130 -23.82 -21.56 22.91
N LYS A 131 -23.71 -20.61 23.86
CA LYS A 131 -23.74 -19.17 23.57
C LYS A 131 -22.42 -18.71 22.95
N ALA A 132 -21.29 -19.20 23.44
CA ALA A 132 -19.99 -18.86 22.88
C ALA A 132 -19.76 -19.48 21.50
N LEU A 133 -20.15 -20.74 21.26
CA LEU A 133 -20.22 -21.35 19.92
C LEU A 133 -21.34 -20.77 19.03
N GLY A 134 -22.09 -19.78 19.54
CA GLY A 134 -23.07 -19.00 18.79
C GLY A 134 -22.54 -17.63 18.38
N THR A 135 -21.24 -17.35 18.54
CA THR A 135 -20.64 -16.14 17.97
C THR A 135 -20.37 -16.33 16.47
N TYR A 136 -20.09 -15.22 15.77
CA TYR A 136 -19.96 -15.25 14.31
C TYR A 136 -18.61 -15.84 13.87
N GLY A 137 -18.63 -16.86 13.01
CA GLY A 137 -17.45 -17.53 12.45
C GLY A 137 -16.95 -18.71 13.30
N GLU A 138 -16.40 -19.74 12.64
CA GLU A 138 -16.16 -21.08 13.23
C GLU A 138 -14.71 -21.32 13.71
N ASN A 139 -13.89 -20.27 13.72
CA ASN A 139 -12.47 -20.33 14.05
C ASN A 139 -12.23 -20.80 15.49
N GLY A 140 -11.25 -21.68 15.71
CA GLY A 140 -10.92 -22.31 17.00
C GLY A 140 -11.35 -23.77 17.14
N SER A 141 -12.25 -24.29 16.28
CA SER A 141 -12.66 -25.71 16.25
C SER A 141 -13.16 -26.32 17.58
N LEU A 142 -13.68 -25.47 18.48
CA LEU A 142 -14.07 -25.85 19.86
C LEU A 142 -15.41 -26.60 19.88
N LYS A 143 -15.60 -27.53 20.83
CA LYS A 143 -16.74 -28.46 20.83
C LYS A 143 -17.68 -28.25 22.02
N LEU A 144 -18.99 -28.32 21.78
CA LEU A 144 -20.00 -28.01 22.80
C LEU A 144 -19.83 -28.85 24.07
N GLY A 145 -19.74 -28.18 25.21
CA GLY A 145 -19.58 -28.81 26.51
C GLY A 145 -18.18 -29.33 26.82
N GLU A 146 -17.21 -29.15 25.93
CA GLU A 146 -15.80 -29.46 26.18
C GLU A 146 -15.25 -28.69 27.39
N LYS A 147 -14.35 -29.34 28.14
CA LYS A 147 -13.47 -28.70 29.13
C LYS A 147 -12.10 -28.41 28.50
N ILE A 148 -11.67 -27.15 28.61
CA ILE A 148 -10.41 -26.62 28.05
C ILE A 148 -9.80 -25.61 29.04
N LYS A 149 -8.47 -25.55 29.14
CA LYS A 149 -7.79 -24.57 30.01
C LYS A 149 -7.87 -23.15 29.42
N ILE A 150 -7.95 -22.14 30.27
CA ILE A 150 -7.87 -20.73 29.84
C ILE A 150 -6.52 -20.45 29.16
N THR A 151 -5.42 -21.05 29.63
CA THR A 151 -4.09 -20.98 29.02
C THR A 151 -4.09 -21.41 27.56
N ASP A 152 -4.86 -22.44 27.23
CA ASP A 152 -4.93 -23.01 25.88
C ASP A 152 -5.80 -22.14 24.97
N LEU A 153 -6.86 -21.50 25.49
CA LEU A 153 -7.74 -20.60 24.73
C LEU A 153 -7.05 -19.32 24.24
N ILE A 154 -5.91 -18.91 24.83
CA ILE A 154 -5.11 -17.79 24.32
C ILE A 154 -4.56 -18.08 22.90
N TYR A 155 -4.33 -19.35 22.55
CA TYR A 155 -3.82 -19.73 21.23
C TYR A 155 -4.84 -19.54 20.09
N PRO A 156 -6.06 -20.12 20.09
CA PRO A 156 -7.05 -19.85 19.04
C PRO A 156 -7.52 -18.38 19.04
N LEU A 157 -7.51 -17.71 20.21
CA LEU A 157 -7.80 -16.27 20.32
C LEU A 157 -6.81 -15.42 19.50
N LEU A 158 -5.50 -15.75 19.56
CA LEU A 158 -4.46 -14.94 18.91
C LEU A 158 -4.06 -15.46 17.51
N LEU A 159 -3.90 -16.77 17.33
CA LEU A 159 -3.51 -17.41 16.07
C LEU A 159 -4.65 -17.41 15.05
N GLU A 160 -5.81 -17.98 15.42
CA GLU A 160 -6.96 -18.13 14.53
C GLU A 160 -7.96 -16.97 14.62
N SER A 161 -7.74 -16.02 15.53
CA SER A 161 -8.66 -14.89 15.77
C SER A 161 -10.05 -15.33 16.24
N SER A 162 -10.15 -16.49 16.89
CA SER A 162 -11.41 -17.13 17.34
C SER A 162 -12.29 -16.20 18.18
N ASN A 163 -13.55 -16.04 17.76
CA ASN A 163 -14.55 -15.27 18.49
C ASN A 163 -15.10 -16.09 19.67
N ASP A 164 -15.32 -17.39 19.47
CA ASP A 164 -15.73 -18.34 20.50
C ASP A 164 -14.75 -18.35 21.68
N ALA A 165 -13.44 -18.42 21.41
CA ALA A 165 -12.42 -18.40 22.46
C ALA A 165 -12.48 -17.10 23.30
N ALA A 166 -12.74 -15.96 22.65
CA ALA A 166 -12.89 -14.68 23.34
C ALA A 166 -14.13 -14.63 24.23
N GLU A 167 -15.26 -15.16 23.76
CA GLU A 167 -16.51 -15.20 24.50
C GLU A 167 -16.48 -16.25 25.62
N ILE A 168 -15.83 -17.41 25.45
CA ILE A 168 -15.60 -18.40 26.53
C ILE A 168 -14.76 -17.79 27.66
N ILE A 169 -13.66 -17.10 27.32
CA ILE A 169 -12.81 -16.41 28.28
C ILE A 169 -13.62 -15.37 29.07
N ALA A 170 -14.42 -14.54 28.38
CA ALA A 170 -15.25 -13.54 29.04
C ALA A 170 -16.36 -14.17 29.90
N GLU A 171 -17.05 -15.22 29.41
CA GLU A 171 -18.06 -15.95 30.19
C GLU A 171 -17.47 -16.55 31.48
N TYR A 172 -16.28 -17.14 31.41
CA TYR A 172 -15.61 -17.76 32.56
C TYR A 172 -15.32 -16.77 33.70
N PHE A 173 -14.84 -15.56 33.37
CA PHE A 173 -14.57 -14.50 34.35
C PHE A 173 -15.78 -13.59 34.64
N GLY A 174 -16.97 -13.94 34.14
CA GLY A 174 -18.18 -13.12 34.22
C GLY A 174 -18.16 -11.99 33.18
N ARG A 175 -18.88 -12.19 32.07
CA ARG A 175 -18.76 -11.42 30.82
C ARG A 175 -18.73 -9.90 31.01
N ASP A 176 -19.72 -9.36 31.73
CA ASP A 176 -19.87 -7.91 31.87
C ASP A 176 -18.81 -7.33 32.82
N THR A 177 -18.37 -8.10 33.82
CA THR A 177 -17.21 -7.77 34.67
C THR A 177 -15.92 -7.78 33.86
N PHE A 178 -15.74 -8.74 32.95
CA PHE A 178 -14.58 -8.83 32.07
C PHE A 178 -14.51 -7.63 31.12
N ILE A 179 -15.60 -7.29 30.43
CA ILE A 179 -15.69 -6.12 29.54
C ILE A 179 -15.52 -4.82 30.34
N LYS A 180 -16.07 -4.73 31.56
CA LYS A 180 -15.81 -3.60 32.46
C LYS A 180 -14.32 -3.50 32.82
N LYS A 181 -13.63 -4.61 33.09
CA LYS A 181 -12.18 -4.62 33.35
C LYS A 181 -11.38 -4.23 32.11
N MET A 182 -11.77 -4.60 30.89
CA MET A 182 -11.15 -4.13 29.64
C MET A 182 -11.21 -2.59 29.53
N ASN A 183 -12.38 -1.99 29.75
CA ASN A 183 -12.56 -0.53 29.70
C ASN A 183 -11.87 0.19 30.89
N GLN A 184 -11.87 -0.39 32.08
CA GLN A 184 -11.12 0.15 33.23
C GLN A 184 -9.60 0.12 32.98
N THR A 185 -9.08 -0.93 32.34
CA THR A 185 -7.69 -1.00 31.91
C THR A 185 -7.38 0.00 30.80
N ALA A 186 -8.28 0.19 29.82
CA ALA A 186 -8.13 1.24 28.81
C ALA A 186 -7.95 2.63 29.47
N ASN A 187 -8.83 2.98 30.41
CA ASN A 187 -8.71 4.22 31.17
C ASN A 187 -7.41 4.29 32.00
N LYS A 188 -6.99 3.19 32.64
CA LYS A 188 -5.74 3.12 33.44
C LYS A 188 -4.48 3.25 32.57
N LEU A 189 -4.54 2.84 31.31
CA LEU A 189 -3.47 2.98 30.32
C LEU A 189 -3.61 4.28 29.49
N GLU A 190 -4.47 5.21 29.93
CA GLU A 190 -4.73 6.50 29.29
C GLU A 190 -5.14 6.38 27.81
N LEU A 191 -5.82 5.28 27.46
CA LEU A 191 -6.41 5.02 26.14
C LEU A 191 -7.76 5.76 26.05
N SER A 192 -7.68 7.09 26.10
CA SER A 192 -8.81 8.01 26.34
C SER A 192 -9.90 7.99 25.27
N LYS A 193 -9.65 7.33 24.13
CA LYS A 193 -10.58 7.15 23.01
C LYS A 193 -10.81 5.69 22.66
N THR A 194 -10.39 4.73 23.50
CA THR A 194 -10.73 3.31 23.36
C THR A 194 -11.98 2.94 24.15
N THR A 195 -12.89 2.19 23.53
CA THR A 195 -14.01 1.52 24.19
C THR A 195 -14.14 0.06 23.72
N PHE A 196 -14.65 -0.80 24.61
CA PHE A 196 -14.94 -2.21 24.31
C PHE A 196 -16.39 -2.54 24.70
N GLY A 197 -17.19 -3.05 23.77
CA GLY A 197 -18.53 -3.60 24.00
C GLY A 197 -18.59 -5.13 24.06
N ASP A 198 -17.56 -5.82 23.57
CA ASP A 198 -17.41 -7.28 23.62
C ASP A 198 -15.92 -7.69 23.66
N PRO A 199 -15.57 -8.97 23.90
CA PRO A 199 -14.18 -9.42 23.98
C PRO A 199 -13.57 -9.79 22.61
N SER A 200 -14.34 -9.77 21.52
CA SER A 200 -13.96 -10.37 20.23
C SER A 200 -13.65 -9.34 19.15
N GLY A 201 -14.28 -8.16 19.20
CA GLY A 201 -14.22 -7.13 18.15
C GLY A 201 -15.38 -7.17 17.16
N LEU A 202 -16.45 -7.94 17.42
CA LEU A 202 -17.63 -7.97 16.54
C LEU A 202 -18.53 -6.74 16.74
N SER A 203 -18.60 -6.20 17.96
CA SER A 203 -19.42 -5.04 18.30
C SER A 203 -18.88 -3.76 17.69
N LEU A 204 -19.79 -2.97 17.09
CA LEU A 204 -19.53 -1.58 16.69
C LEU A 204 -19.10 -0.66 17.85
N LYS A 205 -19.23 -1.11 19.11
CA LYS A 205 -18.71 -0.42 20.31
C LYS A 205 -17.26 -0.74 20.64
N ASN A 206 -16.61 -1.65 19.91
CA ASN A 206 -15.17 -1.89 20.02
C ASN A 206 -14.44 -0.88 19.12
N GLN A 207 -14.22 0.33 19.65
CA GLN A 207 -13.62 1.45 18.92
C GLN A 207 -12.33 1.92 19.58
N SER A 208 -11.42 2.48 18.78
CA SER A 208 -10.18 3.11 19.25
C SER A 208 -9.61 4.03 18.19
N THR A 209 -8.60 4.79 18.57
CA THR A 209 -7.65 5.41 17.64
C THR A 209 -6.41 4.54 17.45
N VAL A 210 -5.59 4.84 16.44
CA VAL A 210 -4.28 4.22 16.25
C VAL A 210 -3.26 4.63 17.32
N PHE A 211 -3.33 5.86 17.84
CA PHE A 211 -2.47 6.29 18.95
C PHE A 211 -2.74 5.50 20.24
N ASP A 212 -4.00 5.21 20.53
CA ASP A 212 -4.36 4.36 21.68
C ASP A 212 -3.95 2.89 21.45
N MET A 213 -4.06 2.38 20.22
CA MET A 213 -3.57 1.04 19.88
C MET A 213 -2.04 0.93 19.92
N PHE A 214 -1.31 2.02 19.62
CA PHE A 214 0.14 2.09 19.79
C PHE A 214 0.56 2.08 21.26
N LYS A 215 -0.09 2.88 22.12
CA LYS A 215 0.13 2.83 23.57
C LYS A 215 -0.16 1.44 24.15
N LEU A 216 -1.23 0.78 23.70
CA LEU A 216 -1.51 -0.62 24.07
C LEU A 216 -0.39 -1.55 23.59
N ALA A 217 0.08 -1.42 22.35
CA ALA A 217 1.15 -2.23 21.80
C ALA A 217 2.46 -2.10 22.61
N GLY A 218 2.89 -0.89 22.92
CA GLY A 218 4.09 -0.65 23.73
C GLY A 218 3.96 -1.15 25.17
N TYR A 219 2.80 -0.96 25.80
CA TYR A 219 2.53 -1.51 27.13
C TYR A 219 2.58 -3.05 27.14
N LEU A 220 1.98 -3.71 26.14
CA LEU A 220 2.01 -5.17 26.03
C LEU A 220 3.42 -5.67 25.69
N ASN A 221 4.18 -4.98 24.85
CA ASN A 221 5.57 -5.33 24.54
C ASN A 221 6.45 -5.30 25.81
N GLN A 222 6.26 -4.28 26.66
CA GLN A 222 7.04 -4.14 27.90
C GLN A 222 6.56 -5.07 29.04
N LYS A 223 5.26 -5.38 29.14
CA LYS A 223 4.68 -6.10 30.31
C LYS A 223 4.25 -7.55 30.05
N LYS A 224 3.96 -7.92 28.81
CA LYS A 224 3.49 -9.27 28.40
C LYS A 224 4.01 -9.63 26.98
N PRO A 225 5.32 -9.56 26.69
CA PRO A 225 5.87 -9.86 25.37
C PRO A 225 5.50 -11.28 24.88
N ASP A 226 5.27 -12.21 25.79
CA ASP A 226 4.80 -13.57 25.51
C ASP A 226 3.52 -13.62 24.66
N LEU A 227 2.63 -12.62 24.79
CA LEU A 227 1.42 -12.52 23.95
C LEU A 227 1.79 -12.28 22.47
N PHE A 228 2.82 -11.48 22.21
CA PHE A 228 3.35 -11.30 20.86
C PHE A 228 4.17 -12.52 20.40
N GLN A 229 4.92 -13.19 21.28
CA GLN A 229 5.59 -14.47 20.99
C GLN A 229 4.64 -15.65 20.70
N ILE A 230 3.35 -15.55 21.07
CA ILE A 230 2.32 -16.48 20.59
C ILE A 230 2.01 -16.15 19.13
N THR A 231 1.82 -14.87 18.78
CA THR A 231 1.43 -14.44 17.43
C THR A 231 2.50 -14.65 16.33
N THR A 232 3.75 -14.91 16.72
CA THR A 232 4.84 -15.33 15.79
C THR A 232 4.90 -16.84 15.53
N LYS A 233 4.06 -17.65 16.21
CA LYS A 233 3.98 -19.10 15.94
C LYS A 233 3.18 -19.36 14.67
N ARG A 234 3.63 -20.33 13.87
CA ARG A 234 2.89 -20.83 12.69
C ARG A 234 1.65 -21.64 13.10
N SER A 235 1.78 -22.41 14.17
CA SER A 235 0.68 -23.16 14.79
C SER A 235 0.98 -23.45 16.27
N TYR A 236 -0.03 -23.94 16.99
CA TYR A 236 0.11 -24.56 18.31
C TYR A 236 -0.85 -25.76 18.41
N SER A 237 -0.37 -26.88 18.94
CA SER A 237 -1.15 -28.11 19.09
C SER A 237 -1.11 -28.60 20.54
N ASN A 238 -2.24 -29.09 21.04
CA ASN A 238 -2.34 -29.87 22.28
C ASN A 238 -2.88 -31.28 21.98
N LYS A 239 -3.26 -32.05 23.01
CA LYS A 239 -3.75 -33.44 22.85
C LYS A 239 -5.09 -33.60 22.12
N LYS A 240 -5.77 -32.50 21.76
CA LYS A 240 -7.12 -32.51 21.15
C LYS A 240 -7.27 -31.57 19.96
N HIS A 241 -6.54 -30.46 19.98
CA HIS A 241 -6.69 -29.34 19.05
C HIS A 241 -5.35 -29.00 18.40
N ASN A 242 -5.41 -28.51 17.17
CA ASN A 242 -4.30 -27.87 16.48
C ASN A 242 -4.83 -26.58 15.87
N TRP A 243 -4.23 -25.44 16.25
CA TRP A 243 -4.61 -24.13 15.76
C TRP A 243 -3.52 -23.53 14.90
N SER A 244 -3.88 -23.01 13.73
CA SER A 244 -2.95 -22.43 12.75
C SER A 244 -3.07 -20.91 12.69
N SER A 245 -1.95 -20.22 12.48
CA SER A 245 -1.93 -18.76 12.51
C SER A 245 -2.42 -18.15 11.20
N ASN A 246 -3.42 -17.26 11.27
CA ASN A 246 -3.88 -16.44 10.13
C ASN A 246 -3.07 -15.15 9.94
N ASN A 247 -1.87 -15.11 10.52
CA ASN A 247 -1.00 -13.94 10.50
C ASN A 247 -0.14 -13.88 9.23
N GLN A 248 -0.59 -13.07 8.29
CA GLN A 248 0.09 -12.71 7.04
C GLN A 248 1.55 -12.21 7.20
N PHE A 249 1.96 -11.70 8.37
CA PHE A 249 3.30 -11.13 8.58
C PHE A 249 4.36 -12.13 9.07
N LEU A 250 4.02 -13.43 9.20
CA LEU A 250 4.93 -14.48 9.70
C LEU A 250 6.17 -14.76 8.83
N HIS A 251 6.30 -14.10 7.68
CA HIS A 251 7.42 -14.21 6.75
C HIS A 251 8.19 -12.89 6.60
N GLU A 252 7.71 -11.79 7.18
CA GLU A 252 8.39 -10.49 7.10
C GLU A 252 9.64 -10.47 7.99
N GLU A 253 10.73 -9.90 7.46
CA GLU A 253 11.98 -9.80 8.19
C GLU A 253 11.83 -8.93 9.45
N GLY A 254 12.38 -9.41 10.57
CA GLY A 254 12.32 -8.72 11.85
C GLY A 254 10.95 -8.72 12.54
N TYR A 255 9.92 -9.43 12.03
CA TYR A 255 8.60 -9.45 12.67
C TYR A 255 8.59 -10.06 14.07
N LEU A 256 8.01 -9.33 15.04
CA LEU A 256 8.03 -9.65 16.48
C LEU A 256 6.68 -10.11 17.04
N GLY A 257 5.59 -9.87 16.30
CA GLY A 257 4.23 -10.22 16.70
C GLY A 257 3.22 -9.10 16.46
N GLY A 258 1.94 -9.37 16.75
CA GLY A 258 0.84 -8.47 16.45
C GLY A 258 -0.51 -9.16 16.28
N LYS A 259 -1.53 -8.40 15.91
CA LYS A 259 -2.86 -8.92 15.61
C LYS A 259 -3.54 -8.14 14.49
N SER A 260 -4.12 -8.87 13.53
CA SER A 260 -5.02 -8.38 12.49
C SER A 260 -6.49 -8.54 12.90
N GLY A 261 -7.39 -7.74 12.29
CA GLY A 261 -8.84 -7.94 12.39
C GLY A 261 -9.62 -7.38 11.20
N TYR A 262 -10.74 -8.02 10.84
CA TYR A 262 -11.65 -7.52 9.81
C TYR A 262 -13.10 -7.61 10.30
N THR A 263 -13.86 -6.55 10.02
CA THR A 263 -15.32 -6.53 9.90
C THR A 263 -15.65 -5.42 8.89
N ASP A 264 -16.76 -5.51 8.17
CA ASP A 264 -17.09 -4.53 7.12
C ASP A 264 -17.10 -3.06 7.63
N PRO A 265 -17.56 -2.75 8.86
CA PRO A 265 -17.48 -1.40 9.43
C PRO A 265 -16.08 -0.95 9.89
N ALA A 266 -15.11 -1.86 9.98
CA ALA A 266 -13.72 -1.61 10.39
C ALA A 266 -12.72 -1.65 9.21
N LEU A 267 -13.14 -2.22 8.09
CA LEU A 267 -12.29 -2.73 7.01
C LEU A 267 -11.11 -3.53 7.57
N GLN A 268 -9.91 -3.37 7.01
CA GLN A 268 -8.72 -4.04 7.51
C GLN A 268 -8.07 -3.26 8.67
N THR A 269 -7.89 -3.91 9.82
CA THR A 269 -7.16 -3.37 10.99
C THR A 269 -5.94 -4.21 11.34
N VAL A 270 -4.89 -3.58 11.89
CA VAL A 270 -3.71 -4.28 12.41
C VAL A 270 -2.98 -3.50 13.50
N VAL A 271 -2.39 -4.24 14.44
CA VAL A 271 -1.24 -3.84 15.26
C VAL A 271 -0.12 -4.82 14.97
N SER A 272 1.08 -4.36 14.59
CA SER A 272 2.19 -5.23 14.18
C SER A 272 3.54 -4.63 14.59
N LEU A 273 4.42 -5.44 15.16
CA LEU A 273 5.70 -5.05 15.74
C LEU A 273 6.86 -5.65 14.94
N PHE A 274 7.92 -4.87 14.74
CA PHE A 274 9.08 -5.21 13.92
C PHE A 274 10.39 -4.73 14.56
N SER A 275 11.47 -5.49 14.38
CA SER A 275 12.85 -5.08 14.67
C SER A 275 13.50 -4.62 13.38
N ILE A 276 13.88 -3.34 13.29
CA ILE A 276 14.30 -2.70 12.03
C ILE A 276 15.70 -2.05 12.17
N PRO A 277 16.66 -2.31 11.27
CA PRO A 277 18.00 -1.71 11.31
C PRO A 277 17.97 -0.25 10.85
N LEU A 278 17.64 0.66 11.77
CA LEU A 278 17.56 2.10 11.51
C LEU A 278 18.83 2.88 11.89
N SER A 279 19.83 2.27 12.53
CA SER A 279 21.16 2.86 12.74
C SER A 279 22.28 2.00 12.14
N GLU A 280 23.52 2.49 12.11
CA GLU A 280 24.66 1.72 11.57
C GLU A 280 25.02 0.47 12.40
N THR A 281 24.66 0.45 13.68
CA THR A 281 25.12 -0.56 14.65
C THR A 281 23.99 -1.18 15.48
N GLY A 282 22.73 -0.87 15.20
CA GLY A 282 21.60 -1.30 16.02
C GLY A 282 20.25 -1.38 15.30
N VAL A 283 19.37 -2.18 15.89
CA VAL A 283 17.96 -2.32 15.52
C VAL A 283 17.06 -1.48 16.44
N ARG A 284 15.87 -1.16 15.95
CA ARG A 284 14.81 -0.42 16.66
C ARG A 284 13.52 -1.22 16.69
N HIS A 285 12.82 -1.25 17.82
CA HIS A 285 11.54 -1.94 17.95
C HIS A 285 10.40 -0.99 17.50
N ILE A 286 9.94 -1.13 16.27
CA ILE A 286 8.89 -0.28 15.70
C ILE A 286 7.54 -0.99 15.76
N ALA A 287 6.50 -0.28 16.22
CA ALA A 287 5.12 -0.70 16.06
C ALA A 287 4.42 0.10 14.95
N ILE A 288 3.69 -0.62 14.11
CA ILE A 288 2.82 -0.11 13.07
C ILE A 288 1.38 -0.46 13.45
N THR A 289 0.50 0.54 13.40
CA THR A 289 -0.91 0.40 13.76
C THR A 289 -1.78 1.04 12.68
N LEU A 290 -2.75 0.29 12.13
CA LEU A 290 -3.63 0.74 11.03
C LEU A 290 -5.11 0.48 11.38
N LEU A 291 -5.97 1.43 11.02
CA LEU A 291 -7.44 1.31 11.07
C LEU A 291 -8.05 1.77 9.74
N GLN A 292 -9.16 1.14 9.32
CA GLN A 292 -9.81 1.40 8.02
C GLN A 292 -8.88 1.26 6.82
N SER A 293 -7.99 0.26 6.84
CA SER A 293 -7.14 -0.07 5.69
C SER A 293 -7.90 -0.87 4.64
N LYS A 294 -7.55 -0.65 3.36
CA LYS A 294 -8.12 -1.37 2.22
C LYS A 294 -7.27 -2.61 1.90
N ASP A 295 -5.95 -2.47 2.01
CA ASP A 295 -4.99 -3.57 2.15
C ASP A 295 -3.98 -3.27 3.28
N ARG A 296 -4.12 -3.96 4.41
CA ARG A 296 -3.23 -3.76 5.57
C ARG A 296 -1.83 -4.38 5.35
N PHE A 297 -1.72 -5.39 4.49
CA PHE A 297 -0.45 -6.02 4.18
C PHE A 297 0.38 -5.03 3.36
N LYS A 298 -0.20 -4.49 2.29
CA LYS A 298 0.46 -3.50 1.44
C LYS A 298 0.81 -2.23 2.19
N ASP A 299 -0.08 -1.75 3.07
CA ASP A 299 0.18 -0.58 3.91
C ASP A 299 1.39 -0.78 4.84
N VAL A 300 1.46 -1.92 5.54
CA VAL A 300 2.62 -2.28 6.39
C VAL A 300 3.89 -2.43 5.55
N GLU A 301 3.82 -3.14 4.41
CA GLU A 301 4.97 -3.33 3.50
C GLU A 301 5.52 -1.98 2.99
N ASN A 302 4.64 -1.05 2.60
CA ASN A 302 5.01 0.28 2.15
C ASN A 302 5.63 1.12 3.29
N ILE A 303 5.14 0.97 4.53
CA ILE A 303 5.73 1.61 5.72
C ILE A 303 7.13 1.05 6.00
N LEU A 304 7.31 -0.27 6.04
CA LEU A 304 8.61 -0.91 6.31
C LEU A 304 9.65 -0.51 5.26
N LYS A 305 9.26 -0.49 3.98
CA LYS A 305 10.11 -0.01 2.87
C LYS A 305 10.46 1.47 3.03
N TYR A 306 9.50 2.32 3.42
CA TYR A 306 9.76 3.72 3.72
C TYR A 306 10.75 3.89 4.88
N LEU A 307 10.57 3.18 6.00
CA LEU A 307 11.45 3.27 7.17
C LEU A 307 12.89 2.86 6.81
N ASN A 308 13.07 1.68 6.23
CA ASN A 308 14.40 1.18 5.86
C ASN A 308 15.12 2.12 4.86
N LYS A 309 14.41 2.64 3.85
CA LYS A 309 14.96 3.56 2.85
C LYS A 309 15.26 4.95 3.40
N ASN A 310 14.30 5.55 4.11
CA ASN A 310 14.28 6.98 4.37
C ASN A 310 14.65 7.36 5.80
N ILE A 311 14.48 6.50 6.80
CA ILE A 311 14.66 6.87 8.22
C ILE A 311 15.98 6.34 8.78
N TYR A 312 16.72 7.20 9.48
CA TYR A 312 17.88 6.88 10.29
C TYR A 312 17.65 7.27 11.74
N TYR A 313 18.26 6.56 12.68
CA TYR A 313 18.26 6.89 14.11
C TYR A 313 19.71 7.03 14.59
N GLY A 314 20.08 8.19 15.13
CA GLY A 314 21.42 8.44 15.67
C GLY A 314 21.60 9.87 16.19
N GLY A 315 22.84 10.25 16.52
CA GLY A 315 23.17 11.55 17.12
C GLY A 315 24.66 11.91 17.04
N GLU A 316 25.10 12.91 17.81
CA GLU A 316 26.48 13.46 17.73
C GLU A 316 27.60 12.42 17.91
N ALA A 317 27.34 11.28 18.56
CA ALA A 317 28.30 10.19 18.70
C ALA A 317 28.74 9.61 17.34
N ASP A 318 27.83 9.57 16.36
CA ASP A 318 28.03 8.99 15.03
C ASP A 318 28.74 9.99 14.07
N ALA A 319 28.79 11.28 14.43
CA ALA A 319 29.24 12.38 13.57
C ALA A 319 30.77 12.44 13.31
N ASN A 320 31.53 11.45 13.77
CA ASN A 320 32.99 11.39 13.60
C ASN A 320 33.46 10.61 12.34
N THR A 321 32.54 10.08 11.53
CA THR A 321 32.90 9.48 10.23
C THR A 321 33.28 10.54 9.21
N ALA A 322 34.34 10.30 8.43
CA ALA A 322 34.93 11.31 7.54
C ALA A 322 33.96 11.84 6.46
N TRP A 323 32.96 11.04 6.09
CA TRP A 323 31.94 11.34 5.08
C TRP A 323 31.07 12.56 5.41
N VAL A 324 30.82 12.83 6.70
CA VAL A 324 29.94 13.94 7.13
C VAL A 324 30.61 15.31 6.94
N LYS A 325 31.95 15.39 6.95
CA LYS A 325 32.69 16.66 6.83
C LYS A 325 32.72 17.27 5.42
N GLU A 326 32.35 16.53 4.37
CA GLU A 326 32.42 17.01 2.98
C GLU A 326 31.12 17.64 2.45
N ARG A 327 30.05 17.74 3.26
CA ARG A 327 28.70 18.14 2.77
C ARG A 327 27.96 19.14 3.65
N THR A 328 28.66 20.14 4.18
CA THR A 328 28.03 21.29 4.86
C THR A 328 27.43 22.34 3.91
N ASP A 329 27.70 22.25 2.60
CA ASP A 329 27.12 23.14 1.59
C ASP A 329 25.78 22.58 1.10
N MET A 330 24.67 23.20 1.52
CA MET A 330 23.31 22.79 1.12
C MET A 330 23.00 23.17 -0.35
N PRO A 331 22.63 22.21 -1.22
CA PRO A 331 21.98 22.51 -2.50
C PRO A 331 20.46 22.67 -2.31
N GLU A 332 19.82 23.46 -3.17
CA GLU A 332 18.36 23.59 -3.21
C GLU A 332 17.66 22.27 -3.58
N ILE A 333 16.41 22.13 -3.13
CA ILE A 333 15.62 20.90 -3.27
C ILE A 333 15.05 20.81 -4.69
N TYR A 334 15.35 19.71 -5.38
CA TYR A 334 14.71 19.34 -6.65
C TYR A 334 13.80 18.12 -6.47
N ASP A 335 12.55 18.27 -6.92
CA ASP A 335 11.60 17.18 -7.14
C ASP A 335 12.12 16.21 -8.21
N LYS A 336 11.69 14.95 -8.19
CA LYS A 336 12.01 14.02 -9.29
C LYS A 336 11.16 14.38 -10.49
N ASP A 337 11.79 14.86 -11.54
CA ASP A 337 11.13 15.23 -12.80
C ASP A 337 10.81 14.02 -13.70
N PHE A 338 10.79 12.78 -13.19
CA PHE A 338 10.49 11.59 -14.01
C PHE A 338 9.97 10.37 -13.25
N VAL A 339 9.23 9.51 -13.98
CA VAL A 339 8.71 8.19 -13.57
C VAL A 339 9.33 7.09 -14.43
N THR A 340 9.53 5.88 -13.88
CA THR A 340 10.02 4.70 -14.63
C THR A 340 8.97 3.61 -14.83
N LEU A 341 8.73 3.21 -16.08
CA LEU A 341 7.86 2.11 -16.46
C LEU A 341 8.69 0.90 -16.89
N LEU A 342 8.12 -0.30 -16.74
CA LEU A 342 8.61 -1.51 -17.37
C LEU A 342 7.45 -2.28 -17.98
N LEU A 343 7.42 -2.35 -19.30
CA LEU A 343 6.40 -3.06 -20.06
C LEU A 343 6.95 -4.44 -20.46
N GLY A 344 6.23 -5.49 -20.08
CA GLY A 344 6.49 -6.87 -20.48
C GLY A 344 5.44 -7.37 -21.47
N GLY A 345 5.81 -8.47 -22.14
CA GLY A 345 4.96 -9.19 -23.08
C GLY A 345 3.97 -10.16 -22.44
N ASP A 346 3.72 -11.26 -23.14
CA ASP A 346 2.64 -12.21 -22.85
C ASP A 346 2.97 -13.16 -21.69
N ILE A 347 2.03 -13.32 -20.75
CA ILE A 347 2.10 -14.23 -19.60
C ILE A 347 0.98 -15.27 -19.69
N MET A 348 1.35 -16.53 -19.91
CA MET A 348 0.46 -17.71 -19.84
C MET A 348 1.07 -18.74 -18.88
N LEU A 349 0.42 -18.97 -17.74
CA LEU A 349 0.92 -19.76 -16.60
C LEU A 349 0.30 -21.17 -16.48
N ASP A 350 -0.43 -21.61 -17.50
CA ASP A 350 -1.06 -22.93 -17.59
C ASP A 350 -0.17 -23.95 -18.34
N ARG A 351 -0.72 -25.11 -18.73
CA ARG A 351 -0.09 -26.11 -19.63
C ARG A 351 1.35 -26.45 -19.25
N GLY A 352 2.32 -26.21 -20.12
CA GLY A 352 3.74 -26.52 -19.89
C GLY A 352 4.36 -25.67 -18.79
N VAL A 353 3.88 -24.45 -18.54
CA VAL A 353 4.33 -23.61 -17.41
C VAL A 353 3.82 -24.18 -16.10
N LYS A 354 2.52 -24.49 -15.99
CA LYS A 354 1.93 -25.18 -14.81
C LYS A 354 2.60 -26.52 -14.52
N ASN A 355 2.83 -27.33 -15.55
CA ASN A 355 3.56 -28.59 -15.43
C ASN A 355 5.03 -28.39 -15.00
N SER A 356 5.68 -27.33 -15.45
CA SER A 356 7.04 -26.97 -15.03
C SER A 356 7.08 -26.51 -13.56
N VAL A 357 6.12 -25.67 -13.14
CA VAL A 357 5.98 -25.20 -11.75
C VAL A 357 5.73 -26.37 -10.80
N ASN A 358 4.78 -27.25 -11.10
CA ASN A 358 4.49 -28.43 -10.29
C ASN A 358 5.68 -29.40 -10.19
N LYS A 359 6.47 -29.56 -11.25
CA LYS A 359 7.56 -30.56 -11.32
C LYS A 359 8.91 -30.05 -10.83
N ASN A 360 9.24 -28.79 -11.09
CA ASN A 360 10.57 -28.22 -10.87
C ASN A 360 10.60 -27.19 -9.72
N PHE A 361 9.45 -26.60 -9.39
CA PHE A 361 9.30 -25.55 -8.37
C PHE A 361 8.29 -25.91 -7.27
N ASN A 362 7.96 -27.21 -7.11
CA ASN A 362 7.05 -27.76 -6.09
C ASN A 362 5.64 -27.12 -6.04
N GLY A 363 5.16 -26.54 -7.14
CA GLY A 363 3.89 -25.82 -7.20
C GLY A 363 3.99 -24.30 -6.93
N ASP A 364 5.18 -23.78 -6.64
CA ASP A 364 5.39 -22.35 -6.37
C ASP A 364 5.58 -21.55 -7.67
N TYR A 365 4.58 -20.73 -8.01
CA TYR A 365 4.64 -19.81 -9.15
C TYR A 365 5.59 -18.62 -8.93
N SER A 366 5.93 -18.25 -7.69
CA SER A 366 6.82 -17.12 -7.39
C SER A 366 8.26 -17.40 -7.84
N ALA A 367 8.66 -18.67 -7.87
CA ALA A 367 9.92 -19.15 -8.44
C ALA A 367 10.17 -18.68 -9.88
N LEU A 368 9.10 -18.44 -10.66
CA LEU A 368 9.23 -17.93 -12.04
C LEU A 368 9.84 -16.51 -12.09
N PHE A 369 9.73 -15.72 -11.02
CA PHE A 369 10.08 -14.29 -11.01
C PHE A 369 11.34 -13.95 -10.20
N GLU A 370 11.94 -14.89 -9.46
CA GLU A 370 13.09 -14.66 -8.56
C GLU A 370 14.26 -13.93 -9.21
N LYS A 371 14.56 -14.27 -10.48
CA LYS A 371 15.70 -13.73 -11.24
C LYS A 371 15.46 -12.31 -11.76
N LEU A 372 14.22 -11.81 -11.68
CA LEU A 372 13.79 -10.55 -12.32
C LEU A 372 13.91 -9.34 -11.40
N GLY A 373 15.11 -9.12 -10.86
CA GLY A 373 15.45 -7.94 -10.04
C GLY A 373 15.32 -6.58 -10.75
N ILE A 374 14.94 -6.56 -12.02
CA ILE A 374 14.53 -5.36 -12.77
C ILE A 374 13.10 -4.91 -12.43
N LEU A 375 12.15 -5.85 -12.21
CA LEU A 375 10.75 -5.51 -11.90
C LEU A 375 10.64 -4.64 -10.65
N LYS A 376 11.41 -4.98 -9.61
CA LYS A 376 11.44 -4.29 -8.32
C LYS A 376 12.19 -2.93 -8.35
N LYS A 377 12.72 -2.51 -9.51
CA LYS A 377 13.42 -1.22 -9.70
C LYS A 377 12.57 -0.16 -10.43
N SER A 378 11.51 -0.57 -11.10
CA SER A 378 10.63 0.33 -11.86
C SER A 378 9.45 0.81 -11.01
N ASP A 379 8.94 2.01 -11.30
CA ASP A 379 7.83 2.62 -10.57
C ASP A 379 6.48 1.95 -10.85
N ILE A 380 6.30 1.41 -12.05
CA ILE A 380 5.11 0.70 -12.52
C ILE A 380 5.57 -0.44 -13.43
N VAL A 381 5.01 -1.63 -13.25
CA VAL A 381 5.25 -2.82 -14.08
C VAL A 381 3.94 -3.27 -14.73
N PHE A 382 4.00 -3.54 -16.03
CA PHE A 382 2.87 -3.94 -16.88
C PHE A 382 3.18 -5.24 -17.65
N ALA A 383 2.16 -6.06 -17.94
CA ALA A 383 2.24 -7.22 -18.84
C ALA A 383 0.87 -7.53 -19.50
N ASN A 384 0.81 -8.44 -20.48
CA ASN A 384 -0.46 -9.04 -20.92
C ASN A 384 -0.69 -10.37 -20.18
N LEU A 385 -1.90 -10.61 -19.68
CA LEU A 385 -2.28 -11.83 -18.97
C LEU A 385 -3.14 -12.69 -19.89
N GLU A 386 -2.54 -13.68 -20.54
CA GLU A 386 -3.13 -14.37 -21.68
C GLU A 386 -3.90 -15.63 -21.25
N GLY A 387 -5.23 -15.50 -21.21
CA GLY A 387 -6.15 -16.50 -20.66
C GLY A 387 -6.74 -16.12 -19.30
N PRO A 388 -7.83 -16.79 -18.87
CA PRO A 388 -8.38 -16.63 -17.54
C PRO A 388 -7.48 -17.26 -16.46
N ILE A 389 -7.54 -16.72 -15.24
CA ILE A 389 -6.94 -17.26 -14.03
C ILE A 389 -8.05 -17.48 -12.99
N SER A 390 -8.49 -18.73 -12.85
CA SER A 390 -9.77 -19.11 -12.21
C SER A 390 -9.81 -20.62 -11.96
N ASP A 391 -10.58 -21.10 -10.97
CA ASP A 391 -10.91 -22.52 -10.83
C ASP A 391 -12.35 -22.88 -11.24
N VAL A 392 -13.17 -21.88 -11.61
CA VAL A 392 -14.57 -22.02 -12.09
C VAL A 392 -14.71 -21.88 -13.61
N GLY A 393 -15.94 -21.72 -14.10
CA GLY A 393 -16.29 -21.63 -15.51
C GLY A 393 -16.30 -22.97 -16.24
N LYS A 394 -16.36 -22.90 -17.56
CA LYS A 394 -16.52 -24.07 -18.44
C LYS A 394 -15.74 -23.85 -19.74
N ASP A 395 -14.83 -24.77 -20.02
CA ASP A 395 -14.11 -24.87 -21.30
C ASP A 395 -15.05 -24.68 -22.50
N MET A 396 -14.79 -23.62 -23.27
CA MET A 396 -15.51 -23.24 -24.48
C MET A 396 -15.10 -24.08 -25.70
N ARG A 397 -14.08 -24.94 -25.56
CA ARG A 397 -13.51 -25.85 -26.56
C ARG A 397 -12.87 -25.12 -27.74
N ASN A 398 -12.09 -24.09 -27.42
CA ASN A 398 -11.18 -23.45 -28.36
C ASN A 398 -10.05 -24.44 -28.73
N LEU A 399 -9.33 -24.19 -29.83
CA LEU A 399 -8.23 -25.06 -30.29
C LEU A 399 -7.15 -25.23 -29.21
N TYR A 400 -6.91 -24.16 -28.46
CA TYR A 400 -6.23 -24.17 -27.18
C TYR A 400 -7.14 -23.41 -26.19
N SER A 401 -7.47 -24.03 -25.07
CA SER A 401 -8.20 -23.40 -23.96
C SER A 401 -7.27 -23.32 -22.74
N PHE A 402 -6.85 -22.13 -22.34
CA PHE A 402 -6.02 -21.90 -21.15
C PHE A 402 -6.90 -21.66 -19.91
N ARG A 403 -6.48 -22.16 -18.75
CA ARG A 403 -6.98 -21.68 -17.44
C ARG A 403 -5.89 -21.77 -16.38
N MET A 404 -5.29 -20.62 -16.12
CA MET A 404 -4.25 -20.47 -15.12
C MET A 404 -4.80 -20.70 -13.70
N ASP A 405 -3.92 -21.16 -12.81
CA ASP A 405 -4.28 -21.49 -11.43
C ASP A 405 -4.40 -20.20 -10.57
N PRO A 406 -5.48 -19.98 -9.80
CA PRO A 406 -5.61 -18.81 -8.92
C PRO A 406 -4.42 -18.58 -7.98
N SER A 407 -3.72 -19.64 -7.58
CA SER A 407 -2.49 -19.56 -6.78
C SER A 407 -1.33 -18.78 -7.44
N ALA A 408 -1.41 -18.49 -8.75
CA ALA A 408 -0.42 -17.68 -9.46
C ALA A 408 -0.65 -16.16 -9.34
N VAL A 409 -1.84 -15.68 -8.96
CA VAL A 409 -2.08 -14.22 -8.81
C VAL A 409 -1.21 -13.59 -7.71
N PRO A 410 -1.04 -14.20 -6.51
CA PRO A 410 -0.08 -13.72 -5.51
C PRO A 410 1.37 -13.67 -6.02
N ALA A 411 1.77 -14.58 -6.92
CA ALA A 411 3.10 -14.57 -7.52
C ALA A 411 3.31 -13.39 -8.48
N LEU A 412 2.33 -13.08 -9.33
CA LEU A 412 2.33 -11.88 -10.19
C LEU A 412 2.48 -10.60 -9.35
N LYS A 413 1.68 -10.50 -8.27
CA LYS A 413 1.72 -9.36 -7.34
C LYS A 413 3.06 -9.25 -6.60
N GLY A 414 3.60 -10.37 -6.10
CA GLY A 414 4.88 -10.44 -5.39
C GLY A 414 6.10 -10.17 -6.27
N ALA A 415 6.00 -10.45 -7.57
CA ALA A 415 6.99 -10.05 -8.57
C ALA A 415 7.06 -8.52 -8.78
N GLY A 416 5.96 -7.82 -8.46
CA GLY A 416 5.81 -6.37 -8.61
C GLY A 416 4.92 -5.95 -9.79
N ILE A 417 4.27 -6.90 -10.50
CA ILE A 417 3.34 -6.58 -11.58
C ILE A 417 2.15 -5.81 -10.98
N SER A 418 1.84 -4.67 -11.58
CA SER A 418 0.90 -3.68 -11.02
C SER A 418 -0.31 -3.40 -11.92
N VAL A 419 -0.13 -3.60 -13.23
CA VAL A 419 -1.18 -3.48 -14.25
C VAL A 419 -1.06 -4.66 -15.21
N VAL A 420 -2.17 -5.23 -15.67
CA VAL A 420 -2.20 -6.23 -16.75
C VAL A 420 -3.23 -5.87 -17.82
N SER A 421 -2.94 -6.16 -19.09
CA SER A 421 -4.02 -6.29 -20.08
C SER A 421 -4.76 -7.61 -19.86
N VAL A 422 -6.08 -7.55 -19.92
CA VAL A 422 -6.97 -8.72 -20.04
C VAL A 422 -7.69 -8.73 -21.39
N ALA A 423 -7.30 -7.85 -22.31
CA ALA A 423 -7.85 -7.72 -23.65
C ALA A 423 -7.05 -8.61 -24.62
N ASN A 424 -7.31 -9.91 -24.58
CA ASN A 424 -6.69 -10.89 -25.48
C ASN A 424 -7.70 -11.96 -25.93
N ASN A 425 -7.32 -12.73 -26.94
CA ASN A 425 -8.11 -13.81 -27.53
C ASN A 425 -8.44 -14.94 -26.54
N HIS A 426 -7.53 -15.27 -25.64
CA HIS A 426 -7.63 -16.42 -24.73
C HIS A 426 -8.44 -16.14 -23.45
N VAL A 427 -8.66 -14.88 -23.05
CA VAL A 427 -9.33 -14.55 -21.78
C VAL A 427 -10.75 -15.13 -21.64
N GLY A 428 -11.39 -15.49 -22.76
CA GLY A 428 -12.71 -16.11 -22.82
C GLY A 428 -12.73 -17.65 -22.80
N ASP A 429 -11.58 -18.33 -22.76
CA ASP A 429 -11.47 -19.79 -22.98
C ASP A 429 -12.35 -20.65 -22.07
N TRP A 430 -12.67 -20.18 -20.87
CA TRP A 430 -13.53 -20.86 -19.89
C TRP A 430 -14.85 -20.12 -19.59
N GLY A 431 -15.29 -19.25 -20.53
CA GLY A 431 -16.56 -18.54 -20.46
C GLY A 431 -16.53 -17.29 -19.59
N ARG A 432 -17.66 -16.55 -19.59
CA ARG A 432 -17.78 -15.28 -18.84
C ARG A 432 -17.67 -15.45 -17.32
N ASP A 433 -17.93 -16.65 -16.78
CA ASP A 433 -17.81 -16.93 -15.35
C ASP A 433 -16.34 -16.88 -14.92
N ALA A 434 -15.47 -17.66 -15.58
CA ALA A 434 -14.02 -17.66 -15.34
C ALA A 434 -13.37 -16.31 -15.68
N TYR A 435 -13.90 -15.58 -16.67
CA TYR A 435 -13.49 -14.20 -16.95
C TYR A 435 -13.81 -13.25 -15.79
N THR A 436 -15.03 -13.30 -15.25
CA THR A 436 -15.45 -12.41 -14.14
C THR A 436 -14.70 -12.76 -12.85
N ASP A 437 -14.46 -14.04 -12.60
CA ASP A 437 -13.65 -14.58 -11.51
C ASP A 437 -12.18 -14.13 -11.63
N THR A 438 -11.61 -14.14 -12.84
CA THR A 438 -10.28 -13.56 -13.12
C THR A 438 -10.21 -12.10 -12.72
N LEU A 439 -11.22 -11.29 -13.07
CA LEU A 439 -11.28 -9.88 -12.66
C LEU A 439 -11.41 -9.72 -11.13
N ALA A 440 -12.11 -10.63 -10.45
CA ALA A 440 -12.20 -10.63 -8.99
C ALA A 440 -10.84 -10.92 -8.36
N HIS A 441 -10.17 -12.03 -8.73
CA HIS A 441 -8.87 -12.39 -8.17
C HIS A 441 -7.78 -11.33 -8.40
N LEU A 442 -7.75 -10.70 -9.59
CA LEU A 442 -6.83 -9.58 -9.85
C LEU A 442 -7.10 -8.41 -8.90
N LYS A 443 -8.37 -8.07 -8.67
CA LYS A 443 -8.82 -6.97 -7.79
C LYS A 443 -8.54 -7.28 -6.31
N GLU A 444 -8.74 -8.52 -5.88
CA GLU A 444 -8.43 -9.02 -4.53
C GLU A 444 -6.93 -8.97 -4.21
N ASN A 445 -6.08 -9.18 -5.22
CA ASN A 445 -4.62 -9.12 -5.11
C ASN A 445 -4.03 -7.74 -5.47
N GLU A 446 -4.86 -6.68 -5.54
CA GLU A 446 -4.45 -5.33 -5.95
C GLU A 446 -3.64 -5.28 -7.29
N ILE A 447 -3.98 -6.09 -8.29
CA ILE A 447 -3.47 -5.96 -9.67
C ILE A 447 -4.55 -5.23 -10.48
N SER A 448 -4.18 -4.10 -11.08
CA SER A 448 -5.11 -3.37 -11.95
C SER A 448 -5.21 -4.08 -13.32
N TYR A 449 -6.39 -4.14 -13.91
CA TYR A 449 -6.57 -4.67 -15.27
C TYR A 449 -7.07 -3.59 -16.24
N ILE A 450 -6.78 -3.74 -17.53
CA ILE A 450 -7.20 -2.82 -18.59
C ILE A 450 -7.77 -3.53 -19.80
N GLY A 451 -8.62 -2.82 -20.54
CA GLY A 451 -9.24 -3.30 -21.78
C GLY A 451 -10.33 -4.36 -21.56
N GLY A 452 -10.87 -4.43 -20.35
CA GLY A 452 -11.96 -5.30 -19.99
C GLY A 452 -12.49 -4.97 -18.60
N GLY A 453 -13.68 -5.45 -18.28
CA GLY A 453 -14.38 -5.12 -17.03
C GLY A 453 -15.69 -5.89 -16.90
N VAL A 454 -16.40 -5.72 -15.78
CA VAL A 454 -17.70 -6.39 -15.55
C VAL A 454 -18.85 -5.82 -16.39
N ASN A 455 -18.59 -4.73 -17.11
CA ASN A 455 -19.43 -4.14 -18.15
C ASN A 455 -18.58 -3.21 -19.05
N ALA A 456 -19.17 -2.69 -20.12
CA ALA A 456 -18.50 -1.78 -21.04
C ALA A 456 -18.01 -0.47 -20.38
N SER A 457 -18.69 0.05 -19.36
CA SER A 457 -18.26 1.27 -18.67
C SER A 457 -16.97 1.03 -17.86
N GLU A 458 -16.82 -0.11 -17.17
CA GLU A 458 -15.54 -0.45 -16.52
C GLU A 458 -14.45 -0.72 -17.56
N ALA A 459 -14.78 -1.41 -18.67
CA ALA A 459 -13.83 -1.72 -19.74
C ALA A 459 -13.31 -0.47 -20.49
N GLU A 460 -14.14 0.55 -20.71
CA GLU A 460 -13.80 1.82 -21.36
C GLU A 460 -13.02 2.80 -20.46
N ASN A 461 -13.00 2.58 -19.14
CA ASN A 461 -12.31 3.48 -18.22
C ASN A 461 -10.80 3.20 -18.16
N PRO A 462 -9.93 4.24 -18.27
CA PRO A 462 -8.49 4.06 -18.12
C PRO A 462 -8.11 3.79 -16.66
N VAL A 463 -7.15 2.88 -16.45
CA VAL A 463 -6.44 2.79 -15.17
C VAL A 463 -5.45 3.95 -15.10
N ILE A 464 -5.62 4.86 -14.15
CA ILE A 464 -4.75 6.03 -13.97
C ILE A 464 -3.89 5.86 -12.73
N ILE A 465 -2.57 5.95 -12.89
CA ILE A 465 -1.58 5.89 -11.81
C ILE A 465 -0.80 7.20 -11.76
N GLU A 466 -0.84 7.89 -10.63
CA GLU A 466 -0.06 9.11 -10.40
C GLU A 466 1.23 8.81 -9.62
N LYS A 467 2.38 9.27 -10.14
CA LYS A 467 3.72 9.16 -9.55
C LYS A 467 4.50 10.45 -9.80
N TYR A 468 5.15 11.00 -8.77
CA TYR A 468 5.98 12.23 -8.85
C TYR A 468 5.29 13.45 -9.50
N GLY A 469 3.96 13.54 -9.40
CA GLY A 469 3.15 14.59 -10.04
C GLY A 469 3.03 14.43 -11.56
N ILE A 470 3.13 13.19 -12.06
CA ILE A 470 2.82 12.78 -13.43
C ILE A 470 1.76 11.68 -13.35
N LYS A 471 0.64 11.85 -14.06
CA LYS A 471 -0.43 10.85 -14.21
C LYS A 471 -0.20 10.06 -15.48
N ILE A 472 -0.35 8.76 -15.32
CA ILE A 472 -0.04 7.77 -16.34
C ILE A 472 -1.27 6.88 -16.50
N GLY A 473 -1.93 7.02 -17.64
CA GLY A 473 -3.14 6.28 -17.99
C GLY A 473 -2.82 5.01 -18.76
N TYR A 474 -3.65 3.99 -18.59
CA TYR A 474 -3.54 2.71 -19.27
C TYR A 474 -4.91 2.30 -19.83
N LEU A 475 -4.96 1.99 -21.13
CA LEU A 475 -6.10 1.34 -21.81
C LEU A 475 -5.64 0.06 -22.52
N GLY A 476 -6.58 -0.88 -22.74
CA GLY A 476 -6.34 -2.13 -23.45
C GLY A 476 -7.39 -2.36 -24.55
N PHE A 477 -7.02 -3.01 -25.64
CA PHE A 477 -7.96 -3.47 -26.68
C PHE A 477 -7.51 -4.82 -27.26
N SER A 478 -8.43 -5.64 -27.75
CA SER A 478 -8.10 -6.87 -28.51
C SER A 478 -8.52 -6.69 -29.96
N ASP A 479 -7.60 -6.87 -30.92
CA ASP A 479 -7.97 -6.99 -32.34
C ASP A 479 -8.13 -8.45 -32.76
N VAL A 480 -7.42 -9.36 -32.07
CA VAL A 480 -7.56 -10.81 -32.23
C VAL A 480 -8.42 -11.37 -31.10
N GLY A 481 -9.30 -12.31 -31.42
CA GLY A 481 -10.14 -13.00 -30.44
C GLY A 481 -11.61 -13.13 -30.86
N PRO A 482 -12.42 -13.87 -30.08
CA PRO A 482 -13.80 -14.11 -30.42
C PRO A 482 -14.70 -12.92 -30.07
N GLU A 483 -15.47 -12.40 -31.04
CA GLU A 483 -16.43 -11.32 -30.79
C GLU A 483 -17.43 -11.59 -29.65
N TRP A 484 -17.70 -12.85 -29.33
CA TRP A 484 -18.67 -13.19 -28.28
C TRP A 484 -18.20 -12.79 -26.87
N ILE A 485 -16.88 -12.64 -26.61
CA ILE A 485 -16.37 -12.22 -25.30
C ILE A 485 -16.38 -10.69 -25.10
N LYS A 486 -16.75 -9.88 -26.09
CA LYS A 486 -16.80 -8.41 -25.95
C LYS A 486 -17.71 -7.93 -24.81
N SER A 487 -17.32 -6.85 -24.15
CA SER A 487 -18.11 -6.19 -23.12
C SER A 487 -19.38 -5.58 -23.70
N THR A 488 -20.43 -5.47 -22.87
CA THR A 488 -21.63 -4.65 -23.16
C THR A 488 -22.06 -3.90 -21.90
N GLU A 489 -23.03 -3.00 -22.00
CA GLU A 489 -23.62 -2.30 -20.84
C GLU A 489 -23.96 -3.23 -19.67
N ASN A 490 -24.41 -4.46 -19.97
CA ASN A 490 -24.90 -5.43 -18.99
C ASN A 490 -24.14 -6.78 -19.01
N GLN A 491 -22.95 -6.86 -19.61
CA GLN A 491 -22.12 -8.08 -19.60
C GLN A 491 -20.62 -7.79 -19.49
N ALA A 492 -19.97 -8.56 -18.61
CA ALA A 492 -18.53 -8.59 -18.42
C ALA A 492 -17.79 -9.07 -19.68
N GLY A 493 -16.73 -8.38 -20.08
CA GLY A 493 -15.96 -8.74 -21.27
C GLY A 493 -14.87 -7.72 -21.64
N VAL A 494 -14.24 -7.92 -22.80
CA VAL A 494 -13.14 -7.08 -23.31
C VAL A 494 -13.60 -5.92 -24.20
N LEU A 495 -12.76 -4.89 -24.34
CA LEU A 495 -12.80 -3.96 -25.46
C LEU A 495 -12.18 -4.61 -26.71
N LEU A 496 -12.82 -4.41 -27.86
CA LEU A 496 -12.28 -4.79 -29.17
C LEU A 496 -11.74 -3.57 -29.93
N ALA A 497 -10.66 -3.75 -30.67
CA ALA A 497 -10.07 -2.71 -31.53
C ALA A 497 -10.91 -2.41 -32.80
N ASN A 498 -12.03 -3.11 -32.98
CA ASN A 498 -13.07 -2.80 -33.98
C ASN A 498 -14.23 -1.95 -33.40
N ASN A 499 -14.20 -1.58 -32.12
CA ASN A 499 -15.22 -0.74 -31.49
C ASN A 499 -15.34 0.62 -32.22
N PRO A 500 -16.53 1.05 -32.68
CA PRO A 500 -16.70 2.33 -33.39
C PRO A 500 -16.33 3.55 -32.53
N ARG A 501 -16.24 3.42 -31.20
CA ARG A 501 -15.81 4.46 -30.26
C ARG A 501 -14.31 4.39 -29.91
N PHE A 502 -13.50 3.57 -30.57
CA PHE A 502 -12.05 3.42 -30.30
C PHE A 502 -11.33 4.78 -30.17
N ASP A 503 -11.55 5.69 -31.13
CA ASP A 503 -11.02 7.06 -31.10
C ASP A 503 -11.51 7.86 -29.90
N GLU A 504 -12.82 7.80 -29.64
CA GLU A 504 -13.48 8.56 -28.57
C GLU A 504 -13.01 8.12 -27.18
N ILE A 505 -12.84 6.81 -26.97
CA ILE A 505 -12.36 6.21 -25.71
C ILE A 505 -10.93 6.67 -25.42
N ILE A 506 -10.03 6.55 -26.41
CA ILE A 506 -8.63 6.96 -26.27
C ILE A 506 -8.53 8.49 -26.09
N GLN A 507 -9.30 9.28 -26.86
CA GLN A 507 -9.38 10.74 -26.69
C GLN A 507 -9.95 11.16 -25.34
N ASN A 508 -10.88 10.39 -24.75
CA ASN A 508 -11.44 10.71 -23.43
C ASN A 508 -10.51 10.27 -22.29
N ALA A 509 -9.70 9.24 -22.47
CA ALA A 509 -8.63 8.88 -21.54
C ALA A 509 -7.44 9.85 -21.58
N SER A 510 -6.99 10.26 -22.77
CA SER A 510 -5.82 11.14 -22.93
C SER A 510 -6.03 12.53 -22.31
N LYS A 511 -7.27 13.04 -22.28
CA LYS A 511 -7.65 14.28 -21.58
C LYS A 511 -7.48 14.23 -20.05
N GLN A 512 -7.25 13.06 -19.45
CA GLN A 512 -7.20 12.87 -17.99
C GLN A 512 -5.79 12.70 -17.42
N VAL A 513 -4.77 12.54 -18.28
CA VAL A 513 -3.40 12.14 -17.91
C VAL A 513 -2.37 12.88 -18.76
N GLU A 514 -1.15 13.07 -18.23
CA GLU A 514 -0.06 13.62 -19.03
C GLU A 514 0.51 12.59 -20.02
N TYR A 515 0.41 11.29 -19.69
CA TYR A 515 0.83 10.19 -20.58
C TYR A 515 -0.18 9.05 -20.60
N LEU A 516 -0.73 8.74 -21.78
CA LEU A 516 -1.58 7.56 -22.00
C LEU A 516 -0.77 6.45 -22.70
N ILE A 517 -0.78 5.25 -22.12
CA ILE A 517 -0.31 4.01 -22.73
C ILE A 517 -1.52 3.20 -23.20
N VAL A 518 -1.50 2.73 -24.44
CA VAL A 518 -2.52 1.83 -24.99
C VAL A 518 -1.86 0.49 -25.31
N SER A 519 -2.28 -0.56 -24.59
CA SER A 519 -1.96 -1.94 -24.95
C SER A 519 -2.96 -2.43 -25.99
N ILE A 520 -2.51 -3.15 -27.02
CA ILE A 520 -3.42 -3.79 -27.97
C ILE A 520 -2.90 -5.19 -28.33
N HIS A 521 -3.75 -6.22 -28.20
CA HIS A 521 -3.45 -7.60 -28.60
C HIS A 521 -3.79 -7.78 -30.08
N PHE A 522 -2.79 -7.76 -30.96
CA PHE A 522 -2.95 -7.64 -32.41
C PHE A 522 -1.88 -8.38 -33.24
N GLY A 523 -2.06 -8.46 -34.55
CA GLY A 523 -1.05 -8.99 -35.49
C GLY A 523 -1.24 -10.46 -35.82
N GLU A 524 -0.14 -11.10 -36.24
CA GLU A 524 -0.11 -12.49 -36.69
C GLU A 524 0.95 -13.29 -35.91
N GLU A 525 0.60 -14.49 -35.45
CA GLU A 525 1.49 -15.31 -34.65
C GLU A 525 2.85 -15.56 -35.35
N TYR A 526 3.92 -15.40 -34.57
CA TYR A 526 5.32 -15.69 -34.91
C TYR A 526 5.95 -14.82 -36.01
N GLN A 527 5.26 -13.77 -36.48
CA GLN A 527 5.88 -12.77 -37.37
C GLN A 527 6.79 -11.84 -36.57
N THR A 528 8.02 -11.60 -37.06
CA THR A 528 8.99 -10.70 -36.39
C THR A 528 8.99 -9.28 -36.96
N LYS A 529 7.88 -8.90 -37.60
CA LYS A 529 7.60 -7.57 -38.16
C LYS A 529 6.09 -7.35 -38.20
N HIS A 530 5.67 -6.16 -37.80
CA HIS A 530 4.28 -5.75 -37.83
C HIS A 530 3.70 -5.70 -39.25
N ASN A 531 2.39 -5.95 -39.35
CA ASN A 531 1.60 -5.81 -40.57
C ASN A 531 0.82 -4.47 -40.60
N ALA A 532 0.21 -4.15 -41.75
CA ALA A 532 -0.49 -2.89 -41.97
C ALA A 532 -1.75 -2.68 -41.09
N ARG A 533 -2.32 -3.74 -40.49
CA ARG A 533 -3.42 -3.62 -39.52
C ARG A 533 -2.90 -3.18 -38.15
N GLN A 534 -1.74 -3.70 -37.75
CA GLN A 534 -1.02 -3.28 -36.53
C GLN A 534 -0.57 -1.82 -36.66
N GLU A 535 0.06 -1.46 -37.79
CA GLU A 535 0.46 -0.08 -38.13
C GLU A 535 -0.72 0.89 -38.01
N TYR A 536 -1.81 0.59 -38.74
CA TYR A 536 -3.03 1.40 -38.71
C TYR A 536 -3.61 1.58 -37.30
N LEU A 537 -3.70 0.52 -36.49
CA LEU A 537 -4.24 0.62 -35.13
C LEU A 537 -3.32 1.41 -34.20
N ALA A 538 -2.01 1.23 -34.30
CA ALA A 538 -1.06 1.94 -33.47
C ALA A 538 -1.00 3.44 -33.83
N HIS A 539 -0.88 3.79 -35.12
CA HIS A 539 -0.93 5.18 -35.60
C HIS A 539 -2.24 5.85 -35.18
N LYS A 540 -3.36 5.15 -35.32
CA LYS A 540 -4.69 5.63 -34.91
C LYS A 540 -4.79 5.87 -33.40
N ALA A 541 -4.21 5.01 -32.58
CA ALA A 541 -4.16 5.22 -31.13
C ALA A 541 -3.30 6.43 -30.74
N ILE A 542 -2.14 6.64 -31.38
CA ILE A 542 -1.32 7.85 -31.19
C ILE A 542 -2.10 9.11 -31.62
N ASP A 543 -2.79 9.10 -32.77
CA ASP A 543 -3.59 10.22 -33.25
C ASP A 543 -4.82 10.53 -32.36
N ALA A 544 -5.34 9.54 -31.64
CA ALA A 544 -6.35 9.73 -30.60
C ALA A 544 -5.78 10.21 -29.25
N GLY A 545 -4.46 10.39 -29.14
CA GLY A 545 -3.78 10.97 -27.97
C GLY A 545 -3.05 9.97 -27.06
N ALA A 546 -2.79 8.74 -27.51
CA ALA A 546 -1.83 7.88 -26.83
C ALA A 546 -0.40 8.42 -26.99
N LYS A 547 0.42 8.32 -25.93
CA LYS A 547 1.86 8.59 -25.99
C LYS A 547 2.64 7.33 -26.38
N ILE A 548 2.21 6.17 -25.89
CA ILE A 548 2.86 4.88 -26.13
C ILE A 548 1.80 3.88 -26.59
N VAL A 549 2.09 3.13 -27.66
CA VAL A 549 1.39 1.89 -27.99
C VAL A 549 2.31 0.71 -27.70
N VAL A 550 1.77 -0.33 -27.07
CA VAL A 550 2.48 -1.57 -26.76
C VAL A 550 1.65 -2.77 -27.22
N GLY A 551 2.23 -3.59 -28.08
CA GLY A 551 1.56 -4.74 -28.66
C GLY A 551 1.96 -6.09 -28.07
N HIS A 552 1.04 -7.03 -28.26
CA HIS A 552 0.93 -8.37 -27.68
C HIS A 552 0.22 -9.28 -28.70
N HIS A 553 0.33 -10.61 -28.56
CA HIS A 553 -0.16 -11.68 -29.46
C HIS A 553 0.87 -12.37 -30.39
N PRO A 554 1.80 -11.69 -31.09
CA PRO A 554 2.71 -12.40 -32.00
C PRO A 554 3.65 -13.41 -31.33
N HIS A 555 3.72 -13.43 -29.98
CA HIS A 555 4.56 -14.28 -29.13
C HIS A 555 6.08 -14.18 -29.35
N VAL A 556 6.50 -13.43 -30.37
CA VAL A 556 7.87 -13.07 -30.69
C VAL A 556 8.02 -11.55 -30.67
N ILE A 557 9.26 -11.08 -30.54
CA ILE A 557 9.55 -9.65 -30.56
C ILE A 557 9.44 -9.12 -32.00
N GLU A 558 8.69 -8.03 -32.17
CA GLU A 558 8.63 -7.25 -33.42
C GLU A 558 9.41 -5.93 -33.28
N ASP A 559 9.35 -5.09 -34.31
CA ASP A 559 10.03 -3.81 -34.37
C ASP A 559 9.30 -2.67 -33.64
N THR A 560 9.95 -1.49 -33.61
CA THR A 560 9.51 -0.32 -32.83
C THR A 560 9.61 0.96 -33.66
N GLU A 561 8.62 1.83 -33.57
CA GLU A 561 8.50 3.08 -34.34
C GLU A 561 8.42 4.31 -33.43
N VAL A 562 8.87 5.47 -33.92
CA VAL A 562 8.50 6.78 -33.39
C VAL A 562 7.58 7.44 -34.41
N TYR A 563 6.30 7.52 -34.10
CA TYR A 563 5.27 8.06 -34.99
C TYR A 563 4.76 9.40 -34.43
N LYS A 564 4.97 10.49 -35.17
CA LYS A 564 4.65 11.86 -34.73
C LYS A 564 5.22 12.14 -33.32
N ASN A 565 4.34 12.35 -32.35
CA ASN A 565 4.62 12.62 -30.94
C ASN A 565 4.57 11.36 -30.04
N GLY A 566 4.46 10.16 -30.61
CA GLY A 566 4.28 8.88 -29.90
C GLY A 566 5.36 7.84 -30.18
N PHE A 567 5.46 6.84 -29.29
CA PHE A 567 6.34 5.68 -29.44
C PHE A 567 5.52 4.39 -29.55
N ILE A 568 5.92 3.47 -30.43
CA ILE A 568 5.21 2.21 -30.68
C ILE A 568 6.20 1.05 -30.54
N ALA A 569 5.82 0.02 -29.80
CA ALA A 569 6.44 -1.31 -29.87
C ALA A 569 5.38 -2.33 -30.28
N TYR A 570 5.52 -2.92 -31.47
CA TYR A 570 4.44 -3.71 -32.08
C TYR A 570 4.27 -5.10 -31.43
N SER A 571 5.33 -5.70 -30.91
CA SER A 571 5.19 -6.86 -30.04
C SER A 571 6.36 -6.96 -29.07
N LEU A 572 6.04 -7.15 -27.79
CA LEU A 572 7.02 -7.51 -26.78
C LEU A 572 7.29 -9.03 -26.71
N GLY A 573 6.53 -9.85 -27.43
CA GLY A 573 6.67 -11.32 -27.45
C GLY A 573 6.37 -11.97 -26.09
N ASN A 574 6.85 -13.20 -25.88
CA ASN A 574 6.58 -13.95 -24.65
C ASN A 574 7.38 -13.43 -23.45
N PHE A 575 6.68 -13.06 -22.37
CA PHE A 575 7.28 -12.81 -21.06
C PHE A 575 7.34 -14.10 -20.22
N ILE A 576 6.28 -14.92 -20.21
CA ILE A 576 6.28 -16.30 -19.69
C ILE A 576 5.31 -17.15 -20.53
N PHE A 577 5.81 -18.17 -21.22
CA PHE A 577 4.98 -19.05 -22.07
C PHE A 577 5.64 -20.42 -22.29
N ASP A 578 4.85 -21.46 -22.61
CA ASP A 578 5.34 -22.83 -22.88
C ASP A 578 5.77 -23.12 -24.34
N GLN A 579 5.87 -22.10 -25.19
CA GLN A 579 6.16 -22.20 -26.63
C GLN A 579 7.65 -22.48 -26.95
N GLY A 580 8.22 -23.53 -26.35
CA GLY A 580 9.64 -23.90 -26.47
C GLY A 580 10.10 -24.44 -27.83
N PHE A 581 9.35 -24.23 -28.91
CA PHE A 581 9.64 -24.78 -30.24
C PHE A 581 10.55 -23.90 -31.12
N SER A 582 10.77 -22.64 -30.76
CA SER A 582 11.68 -21.73 -31.50
C SER A 582 12.53 -20.90 -30.53
N GLU A 583 13.62 -20.29 -31.02
CA GLU A 583 14.39 -19.35 -30.21
C GLU A 583 13.71 -17.98 -30.07
N ASN A 584 12.77 -17.63 -30.97
CA ASN A 584 12.10 -16.34 -30.97
C ASN A 584 10.95 -16.32 -29.94
N THR A 585 10.17 -17.39 -29.85
CA THR A 585 9.11 -17.58 -28.84
C THR A 585 9.65 -17.84 -27.43
N MET A 586 10.96 -18.05 -27.30
CA MET A 586 11.68 -18.13 -26.02
C MET A 586 12.42 -16.82 -25.67
N LYS A 587 12.09 -15.72 -26.34
CA LYS A 587 12.57 -14.36 -26.07
C LYS A 587 11.39 -13.39 -25.94
N GLY A 588 11.56 -12.39 -25.11
CA GLY A 588 10.64 -11.25 -24.98
C GLY A 588 11.40 -9.95 -24.78
N MET A 589 10.77 -8.82 -25.09
CA MET A 589 11.32 -7.50 -24.79
C MET A 589 10.77 -7.01 -23.44
N LEU A 590 11.67 -6.66 -22.53
CA LEU A 590 11.36 -5.89 -21.33
C LEU A 590 11.68 -4.42 -21.62
N LEU A 591 10.66 -3.70 -22.08
CA LEU A 591 10.76 -2.31 -22.49
C LEU A 591 10.70 -1.40 -21.27
N GLU A 592 11.87 -0.92 -20.86
CA GLU A 592 12.05 0.04 -19.77
C GLU A 592 11.89 1.45 -20.35
N ILE A 593 11.06 2.29 -19.71
CA ILE A 593 10.74 3.64 -20.19
C ILE A 593 10.89 4.64 -19.05
N LYS A 594 11.51 5.78 -19.30
CA LYS A 594 11.59 6.93 -18.41
C LYS A 594 10.72 8.05 -19.00
N LEU A 595 9.69 8.49 -18.28
CA LEU A 595 8.79 9.57 -18.68
C LEU A 595 9.08 10.82 -17.84
N GLU A 596 9.47 11.94 -18.47
CA GLU A 596 9.83 13.19 -17.78
C GLU A 596 8.66 14.18 -17.68
N LYS A 597 8.65 15.02 -16.64
CA LYS A 597 7.60 16.03 -16.33
C LYS A 597 7.56 17.20 -17.34
N ASN A 598 8.57 17.27 -18.20
CA ASN A 598 8.78 18.28 -19.25
C ASN A 598 8.29 17.84 -20.64
N GLY A 599 7.80 16.60 -20.80
CA GLY A 599 7.35 16.02 -22.09
C GLY A 599 8.34 15.06 -22.75
N ASN A 600 9.59 15.00 -22.31
CA ASN A 600 10.62 14.10 -22.83
C ASN A 600 10.37 12.65 -22.39
N MET A 601 10.94 11.71 -23.14
CA MET A 601 11.12 10.34 -22.66
C MET A 601 12.42 9.70 -23.18
N SER A 602 12.92 8.73 -22.42
CA SER A 602 13.92 7.77 -22.90
C SER A 602 13.41 6.34 -22.73
N ILE A 603 13.91 5.42 -23.56
CA ILE A 603 13.56 4.00 -23.53
C ILE A 603 14.82 3.14 -23.48
N LYS A 604 14.67 1.90 -23.05
CA LYS A 604 15.72 0.89 -23.05
C LYS A 604 15.13 -0.49 -23.34
N LYS A 605 15.45 -1.00 -24.52
CA LYS A 605 14.94 -2.25 -25.11
C LYS A 605 15.77 -3.43 -24.56
N ASN A 606 15.41 -3.94 -23.39
CA ASN A 606 16.11 -5.09 -22.79
C ASN A 606 15.56 -6.39 -23.38
N ILE A 607 16.40 -7.35 -23.75
CA ILE A 607 15.97 -8.65 -24.28
C ILE A 607 16.03 -9.71 -23.17
N LEU A 608 14.87 -10.22 -22.77
CA LEU A 608 14.73 -11.37 -21.90
C LEU A 608 14.84 -12.67 -22.71
N LYS A 609 15.44 -13.70 -22.11
CA LYS A 609 15.41 -15.09 -22.61
C LYS A 609 14.87 -16.05 -21.54
N LEU A 610 13.96 -16.92 -21.96
CA LEU A 610 13.41 -18.00 -21.14
C LEU A 610 14.37 -19.21 -21.13
N ASN A 611 14.47 -19.90 -20.00
CA ASN A 611 15.15 -21.20 -19.93
C ASN A 611 14.20 -22.37 -20.25
N LYS A 612 14.72 -23.59 -20.30
CA LYS A 612 13.99 -24.83 -20.60
C LYS A 612 12.84 -25.19 -19.63
N PHE A 613 12.67 -24.43 -18.55
CA PHE A 613 11.57 -24.57 -17.58
C PHE A 613 10.50 -23.47 -17.76
N PHE A 614 10.61 -22.68 -18.82
CA PHE A 614 9.79 -21.48 -19.11
C PHE A 614 9.95 -20.35 -18.08
N GLN A 615 10.94 -20.45 -17.20
CA GLN A 615 11.32 -19.39 -16.27
C GLN A 615 12.16 -18.32 -17.01
N PRO A 616 11.81 -17.03 -16.87
CA PRO A 616 12.67 -15.89 -17.18
C PRO A 616 14.07 -16.00 -16.53
N ASP A 617 15.13 -16.07 -17.35
CA ASP A 617 16.44 -16.56 -16.89
C ASP A 617 17.57 -15.55 -17.05
N THR A 618 17.68 -14.93 -18.23
CA THR A 618 18.76 -13.99 -18.56
C THR A 618 18.21 -12.76 -19.27
N ILE A 619 18.74 -11.58 -18.92
CA ILE A 619 18.36 -10.30 -19.53
C ILE A 619 19.62 -9.67 -20.16
N THR A 620 19.60 -9.50 -21.48
CA THR A 620 20.58 -8.70 -22.21
C THR A 620 20.12 -7.25 -22.17
N GLY A 621 20.84 -6.39 -21.44
CA GLY A 621 20.49 -4.98 -21.28
C GLY A 621 20.60 -4.19 -22.58
N GLY A 622 19.55 -3.42 -22.90
CA GLY A 622 19.59 -2.46 -24.00
C GLY A 622 20.45 -1.22 -23.67
N LYS A 623 20.70 -0.38 -24.68
CA LYS A 623 21.13 1.01 -24.42
C LYS A 623 19.92 1.86 -24.04
N GLU A 624 20.16 2.94 -23.31
CA GLU A 624 19.16 3.99 -23.11
C GLU A 624 19.18 4.92 -24.34
N GLU A 625 18.02 5.10 -24.95
CA GLU A 625 17.77 5.89 -26.15
C GLU A 625 16.80 7.01 -25.77
N LYS A 626 17.19 8.29 -25.92
CA LYS A 626 16.23 9.40 -25.85
C LYS A 626 15.35 9.36 -27.09
N ILE A 627 14.05 9.59 -26.91
CA ILE A 627 13.10 9.70 -28.01
C ILE A 627 12.90 11.16 -28.33
N GLU A 628 13.40 11.54 -29.50
CA GLU A 628 13.11 12.82 -30.15
C GLU A 628 11.88 12.63 -31.04
N PHE A 629 10.90 13.52 -30.91
CA PHE A 629 9.65 13.51 -31.67
C PHE A 629 9.74 14.52 -32.82
N ASN A 630 9.13 14.18 -33.96
CA ASN A 630 9.13 15.00 -35.18
C ASN A 630 7.89 15.90 -35.29
#